data_AF-A0AA42Z3E4-F1
#
_entry.id   AF-A0AA42Z3E4-F1
#
_cell.length_a   1.000
_cell.length_b   1.000
_cell.length_c   1.000
_cell.angle_alpha   90.00
_cell.angle_beta   90.00
_cell.angle_gamma   90.00
#
_symmetry.space_group_name_H-M   'P 1'
#
loop_
_entity.id
_entity.type
_entity.pdbx_description
1 polymer ?
#
loop_
_entity_poly.entity_id
_entity_poly.type
_entity_poly.pdbx_seq_one_letter_code
_entity_poly.pdbx_strand_id
1 'polypeptide(L)'
;MSQRRSIRGRDHRVGRDLFGRTVDPAGSVGDFLDGLGDLLAVRQLRGLAKAIVQARANDAPVLWALGGHVIKVGLAPILGQLIHSGHVQGLALNGAAAIHDWEIAAIGQTSENVQDGLGDGSFGRVEETGAAFAAACADAHASGRGLGEVLGSQMIDGQLPHLKDSVLGMAAEAGVPVTIHVAIGCDTIHMHPAVDGAALGAATFNDFRRLATTLEGMSGGVWLNCGSAVQLPEVFLKALAEARARGGARPPISTANLDMQRQYRTEQNVLRRPTAAGGDGYQLIGHHELNIPLLAAAIEHTAGS
;
A
#
# COMPACT_ATOMS: atom_id res chain seq x y z
N MET A 1 39.50 -10.35 -37.16
CA MET A 1 38.30 -9.98 -37.94
C MET A 1 37.09 -10.06 -37.02
N SER A 2 36.28 -8.99 -36.92
CA SER A 2 35.05 -9.00 -36.13
C SER A 2 33.99 -9.87 -36.83
N GLN A 3 33.45 -10.86 -36.13
CA GLN A 3 32.47 -11.80 -36.66
C GLN A 3 31.13 -11.07 -36.90
N ARG A 4 30.65 -11.06 -38.15
CA ARG A 4 29.36 -10.47 -38.53
C ARG A 4 28.37 -11.60 -38.86
N ARG A 5 27.12 -11.48 -38.41
CA ARG A 5 26.05 -12.46 -38.66
C ARG A 5 24.78 -11.79 -39.17
N SER A 6 24.02 -12.50 -40.02
CA SER A 6 22.72 -12.05 -40.51
C SER A 6 21.68 -12.00 -39.39
N ILE A 7 20.78 -11.01 -39.44
CA ILE A 7 19.65 -10.94 -38.51
C ILE A 7 18.73 -12.16 -38.63
N ARG A 8 18.63 -12.78 -39.82
CA ARG A 8 17.79 -13.97 -40.05
C ARG A 8 18.30 -15.24 -39.36
N GLY A 9 19.56 -15.24 -38.91
CA GLY A 9 20.22 -16.40 -38.30
C GLY A 9 20.39 -16.29 -36.79
N ARG A 10 19.64 -15.41 -36.11
CA ARG A 10 19.64 -15.32 -34.64
C ARG A 10 18.24 -15.57 -34.10
N ASP A 11 18.15 -16.03 -32.86
CA ASP A 11 16.88 -16.11 -32.14
C ASP A 11 16.36 -14.72 -31.76
N HIS A 12 15.06 -14.52 -31.92
CA HIS A 12 14.36 -13.30 -31.58
C HIS A 12 13.42 -13.55 -30.40
N ARG A 13 13.58 -12.76 -29.33
CA ARG A 13 12.73 -12.88 -28.12
C ARG A 13 11.40 -12.13 -28.22
N VAL A 14 11.22 -11.32 -29.26
CA VAL A 14 10.03 -10.49 -29.45
C VAL A 14 9.53 -10.67 -30.88
N GLY A 15 8.30 -11.17 -31.00
CA GLY A 15 7.55 -11.28 -32.24
C GLY A 15 6.37 -10.31 -32.28
N ARG A 16 5.70 -10.25 -33.44
CA ARG A 16 4.53 -9.36 -33.67
C ARG A 16 3.34 -9.71 -32.78
N ASP A 17 3.25 -10.95 -32.33
CA ASP A 17 2.27 -11.48 -31.38
C ASP A 17 2.36 -10.81 -29.99
N LEU A 18 3.51 -10.23 -29.64
CA LEU A 18 3.71 -9.52 -28.37
C LEU A 18 3.53 -8.00 -28.50
N PHE A 19 3.23 -7.49 -29.70
CA PHE A 19 3.09 -6.05 -29.92
C PHE A 19 1.77 -5.54 -29.36
N GLY A 20 1.79 -4.28 -28.89
CA GLY A 20 0.57 -3.58 -28.54
C GLY A 20 -0.29 -3.30 -29.77
N ARG A 21 -1.59 -3.15 -29.53
CA ARG A 21 -2.58 -2.72 -30.52
C ARG A 21 -2.79 -1.19 -30.43
N THR A 22 -3.32 -0.61 -31.49
CA THR A 22 -3.73 0.81 -31.51
C THR A 22 -4.83 1.06 -30.48
N VAL A 23 -4.77 2.20 -29.78
CA VAL A 23 -5.80 2.61 -28.82
C VAL A 23 -7.02 3.15 -29.57
N ASP A 24 -8.20 2.57 -29.33
CA ASP A 24 -9.47 3.08 -29.82
C ASP A 24 -10.08 4.03 -28.77
N PRO A 25 -10.26 5.33 -29.09
CA PRO A 25 -10.89 6.28 -28.16
C PRO A 25 -12.33 5.93 -27.76
N ALA A 26 -13.03 5.10 -28.56
CA ALA A 26 -14.37 4.61 -28.25
C ALA A 26 -14.37 3.24 -27.54
N GLY A 27 -13.20 2.62 -27.37
CA GLY A 27 -13.05 1.32 -26.71
C GLY A 27 -13.20 1.39 -25.20
N SER A 28 -13.46 0.23 -24.59
CA SER A 28 -13.47 0.10 -23.14
C SER A 28 -12.07 0.13 -22.54
N VAL A 29 -11.98 0.31 -21.22
CA VAL A 29 -10.71 0.15 -20.50
C VAL A 29 -10.18 -1.28 -20.63
N GLY A 30 -11.07 -2.29 -20.70
CA GLY A 30 -10.68 -3.68 -20.96
C GLY A 30 -10.02 -3.85 -22.33
N ASP A 31 -10.58 -3.24 -23.38
CA ASP A 31 -9.99 -3.27 -24.73
C ASP A 31 -8.60 -2.63 -24.74
N PHE A 32 -8.40 -1.54 -24.00
CA PHE A 32 -7.10 -0.92 -23.81
C PHE A 32 -6.11 -1.87 -23.12
N LEU A 33 -6.50 -2.51 -22.02
CA LEU A 33 -5.66 -3.45 -21.25
C LEU A 33 -5.29 -4.71 -22.05
N ASP A 34 -6.23 -5.28 -22.79
CA ASP A 34 -6.01 -6.40 -23.70
C ASP A 34 -5.18 -5.98 -24.93
N GLY A 35 -5.21 -4.69 -25.25
CA GLY A 35 -4.40 -4.08 -26.30
C GLY A 35 -2.93 -3.90 -25.94
N LEU A 36 -2.57 -3.94 -24.66
CA LEU A 36 -1.18 -3.76 -24.21
C LEU A 36 -0.30 -4.94 -24.66
N GLY A 37 0.92 -4.62 -25.12
CA GLY A 37 1.90 -5.63 -25.54
C GLY A 37 2.36 -6.49 -24.36
N ASP A 38 2.48 -7.80 -24.56
CA ASP A 38 2.75 -8.75 -23.49
C ASP A 38 4.25 -8.88 -23.16
N LEU A 39 4.84 -7.84 -22.58
CA LEU A 39 6.26 -7.77 -22.26
C LEU A 39 6.52 -7.00 -20.96
N LEU A 40 7.62 -7.33 -20.27
CA LEU A 40 8.19 -6.55 -19.17
C LEU A 40 7.14 -6.10 -18.14
N ALA A 41 6.92 -4.78 -17.99
CA ALA A 41 6.00 -4.19 -17.01
C ALA A 41 4.54 -4.63 -17.22
N VAL A 42 4.10 -4.87 -18.46
CA VAL A 42 2.73 -5.36 -18.71
C VAL A 42 2.56 -6.78 -18.17
N ARG A 43 3.58 -7.64 -18.28
CA ARG A 43 3.56 -8.97 -17.65
C ARG A 43 3.54 -8.88 -16.12
N GLN A 44 4.26 -7.90 -15.55
CA GLN A 44 4.22 -7.64 -14.11
C GLN A 44 2.82 -7.19 -13.66
N LEU A 45 2.19 -6.28 -14.41
CA LEU A 45 0.84 -5.78 -14.15
C LEU A 45 -0.20 -6.90 -14.22
N ARG A 46 -0.21 -7.66 -15.32
CA ARG A 46 -1.14 -8.78 -15.53
C ARG A 46 -0.93 -9.89 -14.49
N GLY A 47 0.32 -10.23 -14.20
CA GLY A 47 0.65 -11.23 -13.19
C GLY A 47 0.18 -10.82 -11.80
N LEU A 48 0.41 -9.56 -11.41
CA LEU A 48 -0.05 -9.03 -10.13
C LEU A 48 -1.57 -8.99 -10.03
N ALA A 49 -2.27 -8.49 -11.05
CA ALA A 49 -3.73 -8.47 -11.08
C ALA A 49 -4.31 -9.88 -10.92
N LYS A 50 -3.76 -10.86 -11.67
CA LYS A 50 -4.14 -12.27 -11.53
C LYS A 50 -3.86 -12.82 -10.12
N ALA A 51 -2.71 -12.53 -9.54
CA ALA A 51 -2.36 -12.98 -8.19
C ALA A 51 -3.35 -12.43 -7.14
N ILE A 52 -3.75 -11.17 -7.25
CA ILE A 52 -4.72 -10.52 -6.36
C ILE A 52 -6.11 -11.16 -6.50
N VAL A 53 -6.59 -11.33 -7.73
CA VAL A 53 -7.90 -11.95 -8.00
C VAL A 53 -7.91 -13.39 -7.50
N GLN A 54 -6.85 -14.16 -7.75
CA GLN A 54 -6.74 -15.55 -7.32
C GLN A 54 -6.65 -15.69 -5.80
N ALA A 55 -5.90 -14.81 -5.11
CA ALA A 55 -5.82 -14.81 -3.66
C ALA A 55 -7.20 -14.59 -3.05
N ARG A 56 -7.92 -13.56 -3.51
CA ARG A 56 -9.31 -13.31 -3.09
C ARG A 56 -10.22 -14.52 -3.35
N ALA A 57 -10.15 -15.12 -4.54
CA ALA A 57 -10.98 -16.28 -4.90
C ALA A 57 -10.70 -17.53 -4.04
N ASN A 58 -9.53 -17.59 -3.39
CA ASN A 58 -9.12 -18.68 -2.51
C ASN A 58 -9.22 -18.31 -1.01
N ASP A 59 -9.92 -17.22 -0.67
CA ASP A 59 -10.00 -16.68 0.69
C ASP A 59 -8.63 -16.39 1.33
N ALA A 60 -7.62 -16.11 0.49
CA ALA A 60 -6.29 -15.73 0.93
C ALA A 60 -6.17 -14.19 1.03
N PRO A 61 -5.51 -13.65 2.07
CA PRO A 61 -5.49 -12.20 2.30
C PRO A 61 -4.77 -11.41 1.20
N VAL A 62 -5.30 -10.21 0.90
CA VAL A 62 -4.64 -9.21 0.06
C VAL A 62 -4.40 -7.95 0.89
N LEU A 63 -3.14 -7.71 1.25
CA LEU A 63 -2.74 -6.63 2.15
C LEU A 63 -1.98 -5.54 1.41
N TRP A 64 -2.34 -4.29 1.67
CA TRP A 64 -1.75 -3.11 1.03
C TRP A 64 -1.02 -2.25 2.05
N ALA A 65 0.28 -2.02 1.83
CA ALA A 65 1.07 -1.09 2.59
C ALA A 65 1.18 0.24 1.86
N LEU A 66 0.80 1.34 2.52
CA LEU A 66 0.65 2.66 1.91
C LEU A 66 1.56 3.69 2.57
N GLY A 67 2.42 4.32 1.77
CA GLY A 67 3.16 5.52 2.16
C GLY A 67 2.39 6.80 1.87
N GLY A 68 2.75 7.88 2.56
CA GLY A 68 2.00 9.15 2.50
C GLY A 68 1.78 9.73 1.10
N HIS A 69 2.69 9.52 0.16
CA HIS A 69 2.51 10.03 -1.20
C HIS A 69 1.27 9.46 -1.90
N VAL A 70 0.93 8.19 -1.66
CA VAL A 70 -0.26 7.54 -2.25
C VAL A 70 -1.54 8.30 -1.87
N ILE A 71 -1.63 8.72 -0.61
CA ILE A 71 -2.76 9.50 -0.10
C ILE A 71 -2.75 10.91 -0.70
N LYS A 72 -1.57 11.57 -0.70
CA LYS A 72 -1.41 12.95 -1.21
C LYS A 72 -1.84 13.14 -2.67
N VAL A 73 -1.72 12.11 -3.51
CA VAL A 73 -2.12 12.19 -4.92
C VAL A 73 -3.56 11.74 -5.16
N GLY A 74 -4.39 11.67 -4.10
CA GLY A 74 -5.85 11.53 -4.23
C GLY A 74 -6.33 10.13 -4.59
N LEU A 75 -5.57 9.08 -4.23
CA LEU A 75 -5.91 7.70 -4.59
C LEU A 75 -6.87 7.00 -3.62
N ALA A 76 -7.30 7.69 -2.56
CA ALA A 76 -8.20 7.12 -1.56
C ALA A 76 -9.50 6.55 -2.18
N PRO A 77 -10.21 7.23 -3.09
CA PRO A 77 -11.43 6.68 -3.70
C PRO A 77 -11.20 5.37 -4.49
N ILE A 78 -10.05 5.24 -5.15
CA ILE A 78 -9.69 4.01 -5.89
C ILE A 78 -9.41 2.86 -4.91
N LEU A 79 -8.69 3.14 -3.83
CA LEU A 79 -8.48 2.15 -2.77
C LEU A 79 -9.80 1.78 -2.09
N GLY A 80 -10.70 2.75 -1.90
CA GLY A 80 -12.06 2.56 -1.42
C GLY A 80 -12.88 1.63 -2.29
N GLN A 81 -12.79 1.80 -3.62
CA GLN A 81 -13.40 0.86 -4.57
C GLN A 81 -12.86 -0.56 -4.37
N LEU A 82 -11.54 -0.72 -4.24
CA LEU A 82 -10.92 -2.03 -4.04
C LEU A 82 -11.21 -2.65 -2.66
N ILE A 83 -11.44 -1.83 -1.62
CA ILE A 83 -11.97 -2.29 -0.33
C ILE A 83 -13.37 -2.86 -0.52
N HIS A 84 -14.27 -2.11 -1.16
CA HIS A 84 -15.65 -2.56 -1.41
C HIS A 84 -15.71 -3.81 -2.29
N SER A 85 -14.84 -3.90 -3.31
CA SER A 85 -14.73 -5.10 -4.15
C SER A 85 -13.88 -6.20 -3.51
N GLY A 86 -13.44 -6.09 -2.25
CA GLY A 86 -12.74 -7.17 -1.52
C GLY A 86 -11.33 -7.50 -2.02
N HIS A 87 -10.75 -6.64 -2.85
CA HIS A 87 -9.38 -6.73 -3.36
C HIS A 87 -8.36 -5.99 -2.45
N VAL A 88 -8.83 -5.31 -1.42
CA VAL A 88 -8.06 -4.83 -0.26
C VAL A 88 -8.72 -5.42 0.99
N GLN A 89 -8.00 -6.27 1.72
CA GLN A 89 -8.50 -6.96 2.92
C GLN A 89 -7.70 -6.61 4.19
N GLY A 90 -6.71 -5.74 4.06
CA GLY A 90 -6.02 -5.15 5.21
C GLY A 90 -4.99 -4.12 4.75
N LEU A 91 -4.69 -3.19 5.64
CA LEU A 91 -3.87 -2.02 5.35
C LEU A 91 -2.76 -1.84 6.39
N ALA A 92 -1.58 -1.43 5.91
CA ALA A 92 -0.46 -1.01 6.75
C ALA A 92 0.04 0.37 6.31
N LEU A 93 -0.20 1.40 7.11
CA LEU A 93 0.16 2.77 6.79
C LEU A 93 1.45 3.17 7.52
N ASN A 94 2.25 4.05 6.93
CA ASN A 94 3.20 4.83 7.72
C ASN A 94 2.51 6.04 8.36
N GLY A 95 3.16 6.70 9.32
CA GLY A 95 2.56 7.84 10.02
C GLY A 95 2.13 8.96 9.07
N ALA A 96 2.96 9.32 8.09
CA ALA A 96 2.62 10.31 7.07
C ALA A 96 1.35 9.96 6.27
N ALA A 97 1.14 8.69 5.90
CA ALA A 97 -0.11 8.27 5.26
C ALA A 97 -1.31 8.47 6.17
N ALA A 98 -1.21 8.06 7.44
CA ALA A 98 -2.30 8.23 8.39
C ALA A 98 -2.62 9.71 8.68
N ILE A 99 -1.59 10.56 8.76
CA ILE A 99 -1.75 12.02 8.95
C ILE A 99 -2.52 12.63 7.78
N HIS A 100 -2.04 12.38 6.56
CA HIS A 100 -2.70 12.92 5.36
C HIS A 100 -4.14 12.42 5.21
N ASP A 101 -4.36 11.15 5.52
CA ASP A 101 -5.67 10.52 5.37
C ASP A 101 -6.67 11.03 6.42
N TRP A 102 -6.22 11.27 7.66
CA TRP A 102 -7.02 11.89 8.70
C TRP A 102 -7.39 13.35 8.35
N GLU A 103 -6.44 14.14 7.83
CA GLU A 103 -6.72 15.52 7.38
C GLU A 103 -7.75 15.56 6.25
N ILE A 104 -7.63 14.64 5.28
CA ILE A 104 -8.65 14.47 4.24
C ILE A 104 -10.01 14.16 4.85
N ALA A 105 -10.09 13.22 5.80
CA ALA A 105 -11.37 12.91 6.45
C ALA A 105 -11.96 14.12 7.18
N ALA A 106 -11.12 14.91 7.84
CA ALA A 106 -11.53 16.05 8.65
C ALA A 106 -12.00 17.25 7.81
N ILE A 107 -11.30 17.59 6.73
CA ILE A 107 -11.53 18.84 5.96
C ILE A 107 -11.51 18.69 4.44
N GLY A 108 -11.31 17.48 3.91
CA GLY A 108 -11.28 17.19 2.46
C GLY A 108 -9.99 17.62 1.77
N GLN A 109 -8.97 18.03 2.53
CA GLN A 109 -7.72 18.60 2.04
C GLN A 109 -6.55 18.12 2.91
N THR A 110 -5.35 18.10 2.33
CA THR A 110 -4.11 17.75 3.04
C THR A 110 -2.90 18.31 2.29
N SER A 111 -1.72 18.16 2.88
CA SER A 111 -0.42 18.62 2.38
C SER A 111 -0.24 20.13 2.49
N GLU A 112 0.64 20.55 3.39
CA GLU A 112 1.13 21.92 3.48
C GLU A 112 2.35 22.17 2.57
N ASN A 113 2.68 23.45 2.38
CA ASN A 113 3.94 23.84 1.75
C ASN A 113 5.09 23.75 2.76
N VAL A 114 5.89 22.70 2.64
CA VAL A 114 7.06 22.44 3.48
C VAL A 114 8.03 23.62 3.50
N GLN A 115 8.27 24.26 2.35
CA GLN A 115 9.29 25.30 2.24
C GLN A 115 8.94 26.53 3.07
N ASP A 116 7.65 26.92 3.06
CA ASP A 116 7.18 28.11 3.77
C ASP A 116 7.23 27.86 5.29
N GLY A 117 6.71 26.71 5.74
CA GLY A 117 6.65 26.37 7.17
C GLY A 117 7.99 26.01 7.81
N LEU A 118 9.00 25.61 7.04
CA LEU A 118 10.34 25.38 7.57
C LEU A 118 11.04 26.69 7.96
N GLY A 119 10.75 27.79 7.25
CA GLY A 119 11.39 29.08 7.49
C GLY A 119 10.97 29.72 8.82
N ASP A 120 9.71 29.59 9.19
CA ASP A 120 9.15 30.15 10.43
C ASP A 120 8.94 29.11 11.55
N GLY A 121 9.18 27.82 11.26
CA GLY A 121 9.07 26.72 12.21
C GLY A 121 7.65 26.20 12.42
N SER A 122 6.67 26.63 11.62
CA SER A 122 5.28 26.16 11.68
C SER A 122 5.05 24.81 11.00
N PHE A 123 5.98 24.34 10.16
CA PHE A 123 5.83 23.09 9.40
C PHE A 123 5.43 21.91 10.30
N GLY A 124 4.34 21.22 9.93
CA GLY A 124 3.85 20.02 10.59
C GLY A 124 3.26 20.24 11.99
N ARG A 125 3.03 21.49 12.42
CA ARG A 125 2.49 21.84 13.73
C ARG A 125 0.98 22.14 13.68
N VAL A 126 0.22 21.20 13.13
CA VAL A 126 -1.25 21.31 13.06
C VAL A 126 -1.86 20.83 14.37
N GLU A 127 -2.62 21.71 15.03
CA GLU A 127 -3.22 21.45 16.36
C GLU A 127 -4.23 20.31 16.30
N GLU A 128 -5.18 20.37 15.37
CA GLU A 128 -6.27 19.38 15.27
C GLU A 128 -5.73 17.98 14.94
N THR A 129 -4.79 17.88 14.00
CA THR A 129 -4.12 16.62 13.65
C THR A 129 -3.36 16.05 14.84
N GLY A 130 -2.57 16.88 15.54
CA GLY A 130 -1.79 16.45 16.69
C GLY A 130 -2.67 16.03 17.88
N ALA A 131 -3.74 16.77 18.16
CA ALA A 131 -4.70 16.45 19.20
C ALA A 131 -5.43 15.13 18.93
N ALA A 132 -5.84 14.87 17.68
CA ALA A 132 -6.47 13.61 17.29
C ALA A 132 -5.53 12.42 17.47
N PHE A 133 -4.27 12.52 17.04
CA PHE A 133 -3.28 11.47 17.24
C PHE A 133 -2.95 11.26 18.72
N ALA A 134 -2.85 12.33 19.51
CA ALA A 134 -2.62 12.23 20.95
C ALA A 134 -3.76 11.46 21.65
N ALA A 135 -5.02 11.81 21.34
CA ALA A 135 -6.20 11.13 21.87
C ALA A 135 -6.25 9.66 21.45
N ALA A 136 -6.00 9.36 20.18
CA ALA A 136 -5.97 8.00 19.65
C ALA A 136 -4.85 7.16 20.30
N CYS A 137 -3.65 7.73 20.50
CA CYS A 137 -2.55 7.05 21.17
C CYS A 137 -2.87 6.74 22.63
N ALA A 138 -3.47 7.69 23.36
CA ALA A 138 -3.85 7.50 24.75
C ALA A 138 -4.90 6.39 24.92
N ASP A 139 -5.93 6.38 24.08
CA ASP A 139 -6.97 5.33 24.06
C ASP A 139 -6.37 3.98 23.66
N ALA A 140 -5.58 3.92 22.57
CA ALA A 140 -4.92 2.69 22.13
C ALA A 140 -4.00 2.10 23.22
N HIS A 141 -3.28 2.97 23.94
CA HIS A 141 -2.45 2.56 25.07
C HIS A 141 -3.28 1.98 26.21
N ALA A 142 -4.35 2.67 26.63
CA ALA A 142 -5.21 2.24 27.74
C ALA A 142 -5.99 0.96 27.42
N SER A 143 -6.40 0.77 26.16
CA SER A 143 -7.21 -0.37 25.70
C SER A 143 -6.40 -1.55 25.16
N GLY A 144 -5.07 -1.41 25.01
CA GLY A 144 -4.23 -2.43 24.38
C GLY A 144 -4.49 -2.63 22.87
N ARG A 145 -5.13 -1.65 22.23
CA ARG A 145 -5.46 -1.66 20.79
C ARG A 145 -4.34 -1.04 19.97
N GLY A 146 -4.43 -1.21 18.65
CA GLY A 146 -3.53 -0.59 17.68
C GLY A 146 -3.99 0.82 17.31
N LEU A 147 -3.07 1.68 16.88
CA LEU A 147 -3.38 3.05 16.48
C LEU A 147 -4.34 3.08 15.28
N GLY A 148 -4.17 2.19 14.30
CA GLY A 148 -5.04 2.11 13.12
C GLY A 148 -6.51 1.86 13.45
N GLU A 149 -6.77 0.89 14.33
CA GLU A 149 -8.12 0.57 14.80
C GLU A 149 -8.76 1.73 15.57
N VAL A 150 -8.01 2.31 16.53
CA VAL A 150 -8.54 3.38 17.38
C VAL A 150 -8.78 4.65 16.60
N LEU A 151 -7.84 5.07 15.75
CA LEU A 151 -7.98 6.28 14.95
C LEU A 151 -9.17 6.17 13.99
N GLY A 152 -9.31 5.03 13.30
CA GLY A 152 -10.45 4.77 12.42
C GLY A 152 -11.80 4.81 13.15
N SER A 153 -11.90 4.19 14.33
CA SER A 153 -13.11 4.25 15.18
C SER A 153 -13.43 5.69 15.58
N GLN A 154 -12.45 6.45 16.05
CA GLN A 154 -12.64 7.84 16.47
C GLN A 154 -13.06 8.75 15.30
N MET A 155 -12.59 8.47 14.08
CA MET A 155 -13.03 9.20 12.88
C MET A 155 -14.51 8.94 12.57
N ILE A 156 -14.98 7.70 12.72
CA ILE A 156 -16.40 7.32 12.53
C ILE A 156 -17.25 7.93 13.65
N ASP A 157 -16.86 7.74 14.92
CA ASP A 157 -17.59 8.22 16.09
C ASP A 157 -17.67 9.76 16.10
N GLY A 158 -16.59 10.43 15.66
CA GLY A 158 -16.53 11.87 15.47
C GLY A 158 -17.28 12.38 14.23
N GLN A 159 -17.86 11.48 13.43
CA GLN A 159 -18.62 11.78 12.20
C GLN A 159 -17.86 12.74 11.26
N LEU A 160 -16.58 12.44 11.01
CA LEU A 160 -15.78 13.32 10.15
C LEU A 160 -16.43 13.48 8.77
N PRO A 161 -16.46 14.71 8.21
CA PRO A 161 -17.32 15.03 7.08
C PRO A 161 -16.92 14.35 5.76
N HIS A 162 -15.68 13.88 5.63
CA HIS A 162 -15.13 13.30 4.41
C HIS A 162 -14.62 11.86 4.59
N LEU A 163 -15.27 11.05 5.46
CA LEU A 163 -14.90 9.64 5.67
C LEU A 163 -14.82 8.82 4.38
N LYS A 164 -15.72 9.07 3.42
CA LYS A 164 -15.75 8.42 2.10
C LYS A 164 -14.54 8.74 1.21
N ASP A 165 -13.79 9.79 1.54
CA ASP A 165 -12.59 10.23 0.82
C ASP A 165 -11.31 9.81 1.56
N SER A 166 -11.44 9.11 2.70
CA SER A 166 -10.34 8.63 3.55
C SER A 166 -10.26 7.10 3.51
N VAL A 167 -9.05 6.58 3.27
CA VAL A 167 -8.79 5.13 3.27
C VAL A 167 -8.99 4.54 4.67
N LEU A 168 -8.58 5.24 5.74
CA LEU A 168 -8.82 4.83 7.12
C LEU A 168 -10.32 4.80 7.44
N GLY A 169 -11.06 5.84 7.06
CA GLY A 169 -12.50 5.93 7.25
C GLY A 169 -13.23 4.79 6.55
N MET A 170 -13.00 4.62 5.25
CA MET A 170 -13.60 3.54 4.46
C MET A 170 -13.22 2.14 4.96
N ALA A 171 -11.96 1.94 5.38
CA ALA A 171 -11.53 0.66 5.92
C ALA A 171 -12.19 0.36 7.28
N ALA A 172 -12.29 1.35 8.15
CA ALA A 172 -12.96 1.20 9.43
C ALA A 172 -14.47 0.91 9.26
N GLU A 173 -15.15 1.58 8.33
CA GLU A 173 -16.56 1.32 8.01
C GLU A 173 -16.77 -0.10 7.44
N ALA A 174 -15.83 -0.57 6.62
CA ALA A 174 -15.86 -1.90 6.03
C ALA A 174 -15.36 -3.02 6.97
N GLY A 175 -14.87 -2.69 8.17
CA GLY A 175 -14.25 -3.67 9.08
C GLY A 175 -12.94 -4.26 8.57
N VAL A 176 -12.26 -3.58 7.63
CA VAL A 176 -10.95 -3.97 7.10
C VAL A 176 -9.88 -3.59 8.13
N PRO A 177 -9.01 -4.53 8.57
CA PRO A 177 -7.99 -4.25 9.56
C PRO A 177 -6.95 -3.25 9.04
N VAL A 178 -6.64 -2.24 9.85
CA VAL A 178 -5.61 -1.23 9.56
C VAL A 178 -4.58 -1.17 10.67
N THR A 179 -3.30 -1.07 10.30
CA THR A 179 -2.19 -0.80 11.21
C THR A 179 -1.45 0.46 10.81
N ILE A 180 -1.00 1.27 11.78
CA ILE A 180 -0.24 2.50 11.56
C ILE A 180 1.14 2.36 12.22
N HIS A 181 2.18 2.46 11.41
CA HIS A 181 3.57 2.31 11.82
C HIS A 181 4.27 3.67 11.84
N VAL A 182 4.18 4.38 12.97
CA VAL A 182 4.83 5.68 13.16
C VAL A 182 6.33 5.49 13.42
N ALA A 183 7.17 6.29 12.77
CA ALA A 183 8.62 6.27 12.95
C ALA A 183 9.11 7.57 13.58
N ILE A 184 9.75 7.45 14.75
CA ILE A 184 10.27 8.59 15.52
C ILE A 184 11.20 9.44 14.65
N GLY A 185 10.86 10.73 14.55
CA GLY A 185 11.60 11.71 13.75
C GLY A 185 11.24 11.74 12.26
N CYS A 186 10.35 10.87 11.78
CA CYS A 186 9.88 10.88 10.39
C CYS A 186 8.51 11.55 10.24
N ASP A 187 7.62 11.41 11.22
CA ASP A 187 6.23 11.88 11.14
C ASP A 187 6.02 13.16 11.94
N THR A 188 5.16 14.07 11.46
CA THR A 188 5.04 15.43 12.05
C THR A 188 4.43 15.46 13.45
N ILE A 189 3.64 14.43 13.80
CA ILE A 189 3.02 14.26 15.12
C ILE A 189 4.01 14.31 16.29
N HIS A 190 5.30 13.98 16.08
CA HIS A 190 6.30 14.02 17.14
C HIS A 190 6.60 15.43 17.65
N MET A 191 6.24 16.46 16.88
CA MET A 191 6.45 17.86 17.24
C MET A 191 5.33 18.44 18.11
N HIS A 192 4.23 17.70 18.27
CA HIS A 192 3.04 18.17 18.96
C HIS A 192 3.12 17.89 20.48
N PRO A 193 2.93 18.90 21.36
CA PRO A 193 3.18 18.76 22.79
C PRO A 193 2.23 17.79 23.51
N ALA A 194 1.04 17.55 22.95
CA ALA A 194 0.08 16.61 23.52
C ALA A 194 0.40 15.13 23.22
N VAL A 195 1.32 14.85 22.28
CA VAL A 195 1.66 13.47 21.91
C VAL A 195 2.64 12.89 22.91
N ASP A 196 2.16 11.96 23.74
CA ASP A 196 3.01 11.18 24.65
C ASP A 196 3.74 10.05 23.89
N GLY A 197 5.07 10.07 23.94
CA GLY A 197 5.92 9.07 23.28
C GLY A 197 5.72 7.65 23.82
N ALA A 198 5.37 7.48 25.10
CA ALA A 198 5.09 6.16 25.66
C ALA A 198 3.79 5.59 25.09
N ALA A 199 2.70 6.38 25.09
CA ALA A 199 1.43 6.01 24.47
C ALA A 199 1.59 5.74 22.96
N LEU A 200 2.27 6.63 22.22
CA LEU A 200 2.54 6.46 20.79
C LEU A 200 3.31 5.17 20.49
N GLY A 201 4.40 4.94 21.24
CA GLY A 201 5.21 3.74 21.11
C GLY A 201 4.42 2.47 21.39
N ALA A 202 3.57 2.46 22.42
CA ALA A 202 2.69 1.34 22.72
C ALA A 202 1.65 1.09 21.62
N ALA A 203 0.98 2.14 21.13
CA ALA A 203 -0.05 2.04 20.11
C ALA A 203 0.49 1.49 18.78
N THR A 204 1.61 2.02 18.29
CA THR A 204 2.23 1.53 17.05
C THR A 204 2.88 0.14 17.20
N PHE A 205 3.34 -0.22 18.40
CA PHE A 205 3.83 -1.55 18.69
C PHE A 205 2.70 -2.61 18.74
N ASN A 206 1.52 -2.23 19.25
CA ASN A 206 0.33 -3.07 19.17
C ASN A 206 -0.09 -3.29 17.71
N ASP A 207 -0.01 -2.27 16.87
CA ASP A 207 -0.21 -2.39 15.42
C ASP A 207 0.80 -3.34 14.76
N PHE A 208 2.08 -3.28 15.13
CA PHE A 208 3.06 -4.26 14.65
C PHE A 208 2.69 -5.71 15.02
N ARG A 209 2.25 -5.96 16.25
CA ARG A 209 1.80 -7.29 16.68
C ARG A 209 0.57 -7.76 15.91
N ARG A 210 -0.40 -6.87 15.70
CA ARG A 210 -1.60 -7.14 14.91
C ARG A 210 -1.26 -7.47 13.47
N LEU A 211 -0.38 -6.69 12.84
CA LEU A 211 0.11 -7.00 11.50
C LEU A 211 0.76 -8.39 11.44
N ALA A 212 1.63 -8.73 12.41
CA ALA A 212 2.24 -10.05 12.47
C ALA A 212 1.19 -11.17 12.57
N THR A 213 0.13 -10.98 13.37
CA THR A 213 -0.99 -11.93 13.44
C THR A 213 -1.77 -12.01 12.13
N THR A 214 -2.09 -10.88 11.49
CA THR A 214 -2.76 -10.87 10.17
C THR A 214 -1.92 -11.63 9.13
N LEU A 215 -0.59 -11.49 9.19
CA LEU A 215 0.31 -12.17 8.26
C LEU A 215 0.34 -13.70 8.44
N GLU A 216 -0.10 -14.25 9.58
CA GLU A 216 -0.15 -15.71 9.79
C GLU A 216 -1.04 -16.41 8.76
N GLY A 217 -2.08 -15.72 8.25
CA GLY A 217 -2.99 -16.22 7.21
C GLY A 217 -2.49 -16.06 5.76
N MET A 218 -1.30 -15.51 5.51
CA MET A 218 -0.85 -15.11 4.16
C MET A 218 -0.52 -16.24 3.18
N SER A 219 -0.75 -17.50 3.54
CA SER A 219 -0.45 -18.61 2.63
C SER A 219 -1.36 -18.52 1.40
N GLY A 220 -0.78 -18.34 0.22
CA GLY A 220 -1.49 -18.02 -1.02
C GLY A 220 -1.91 -16.56 -1.19
N GLY A 221 -1.61 -15.70 -0.21
CA GLY A 221 -1.99 -14.29 -0.18
C GLY A 221 -1.01 -13.37 -0.94
N VAL A 222 -1.35 -12.08 -0.96
CA VAL A 222 -0.57 -11.04 -1.66
C VAL A 222 -0.27 -9.86 -0.75
N TRP A 223 1.00 -9.46 -0.68
CA TRP A 223 1.44 -8.23 -0.01
C TRP A 223 1.86 -7.17 -1.03
N LEU A 224 1.27 -5.98 -0.99
CA LEU A 224 1.66 -4.88 -1.87
C LEU A 224 2.34 -3.77 -1.07
N ASN A 225 3.55 -3.37 -1.46
CA ASN A 225 4.22 -2.19 -0.93
C ASN A 225 4.06 -1.01 -1.89
N CYS A 226 3.31 0.01 -1.50
CA CYS A 226 2.98 1.17 -2.30
C CYS A 226 3.54 2.45 -1.66
N GLY A 227 4.59 3.03 -2.26
CA GLY A 227 5.09 4.35 -1.87
C GLY A 227 5.88 4.41 -0.55
N SER A 228 6.52 3.30 -0.14
CA SER A 228 7.45 3.28 0.99
C SER A 228 8.77 2.62 0.62
N ALA A 229 9.86 3.38 0.63
CA ALA A 229 11.18 2.89 0.24
C ALA A 229 11.86 2.05 1.33
N VAL A 230 11.57 2.31 2.62
CA VAL A 230 12.30 1.70 3.76
C VAL A 230 11.37 1.24 4.87
N GLN A 231 10.55 2.14 5.42
CA GLN A 231 9.77 1.90 6.65
C GLN A 231 8.85 0.68 6.55
N LEU A 232 7.90 0.68 5.61
CA LEU A 232 6.95 -0.44 5.48
C LEU A 232 7.62 -1.73 4.96
N PRO A 233 8.62 -1.70 4.06
CA PRO A 233 9.43 -2.88 3.74
C PRO A 233 10.13 -3.50 4.95
N GLU A 234 10.65 -2.68 5.86
CA GLU A 234 11.29 -3.16 7.09
C GLU A 234 10.24 -3.72 8.07
N VAL A 235 9.13 -3.02 8.28
CA VAL A 235 8.00 -3.50 9.10
C VAL A 235 7.50 -4.85 8.60
N PHE A 236 7.19 -4.96 7.30
CA PHE A 236 6.71 -6.19 6.68
C PHE A 236 7.66 -7.36 6.92
N LEU A 237 8.96 -7.17 6.67
CA LEU A 237 9.93 -8.25 6.83
C LEU A 237 9.98 -8.80 8.26
N LYS A 238 9.87 -7.93 9.27
CA LYS A 238 9.88 -8.36 10.68
C LYS A 238 8.56 -8.99 11.08
N ALA A 239 7.44 -8.42 10.67
CA ALA A 239 6.12 -8.96 10.94
C ALA A 239 5.93 -10.34 10.28
N LEU A 240 6.44 -10.52 9.05
CA LEU A 240 6.45 -11.80 8.37
C LEU A 240 7.36 -12.83 9.07
N ALA A 241 8.52 -12.41 9.57
CA ALA A 241 9.40 -13.28 10.33
C ALA A 241 8.72 -13.76 11.63
N GLU A 242 8.04 -12.87 12.34
CA GLU A 242 7.24 -13.20 13.52
C GLU A 242 6.09 -14.17 13.20
N ALA A 243 5.33 -13.89 12.13
CA ALA A 243 4.24 -14.75 11.69
C ALA A 243 4.73 -16.19 11.37
N ARG A 244 5.88 -16.30 10.68
CA ARG A 244 6.52 -17.58 10.38
C ARG A 244 7.04 -18.29 11.63
N ALA A 245 7.60 -17.55 12.57
CA ALA A 245 8.08 -18.11 13.84
C ALA A 245 6.94 -18.75 14.65
N ARG A 246 5.70 -18.29 14.46
CA ARG A 246 4.48 -18.86 15.07
C ARG A 246 3.82 -19.97 14.24
N GLY A 247 4.42 -20.35 13.11
CA GLY A 247 3.95 -21.43 12.24
C GLY A 247 2.95 -21.03 11.15
N GLY A 248 2.62 -19.73 11.06
CA GLY A 248 1.80 -19.14 9.99
C GLY A 248 2.63 -18.69 8.77
N ALA A 249 2.00 -17.95 7.86
CA ALA A 249 2.62 -17.34 6.68
C ALA A 249 3.46 -18.33 5.84
N ARG A 250 2.91 -19.53 5.63
CA ARG A 250 3.59 -20.59 4.88
C ARG A 250 3.62 -20.21 3.39
N PRO A 251 4.71 -20.50 2.67
CA PRO A 251 4.73 -20.31 1.23
C PRO A 251 3.62 -21.13 0.53
N PRO A 252 3.13 -20.69 -0.65
CA PRO A 252 3.59 -19.50 -1.38
C PRO A 252 3.03 -18.19 -0.82
N ILE A 253 3.78 -17.09 -0.96
CA ILE A 253 3.27 -15.72 -0.74
C ILE A 253 3.73 -14.87 -1.92
N SER A 254 2.79 -14.21 -2.59
CA SER A 254 3.15 -13.25 -3.65
C SER A 254 3.33 -11.86 -3.07
N THR A 255 4.22 -11.07 -3.65
CA THR A 255 4.49 -9.70 -3.19
C THR A 255 4.61 -8.74 -4.35
N ALA A 256 4.35 -7.46 -4.11
CA ALA A 256 4.52 -6.41 -5.09
C ALA A 256 5.23 -5.19 -4.50
N ASN A 257 5.98 -4.49 -5.34
CA ASN A 257 6.50 -3.17 -5.05
C ASN A 257 6.07 -2.18 -6.12
N LEU A 258 5.29 -1.20 -5.69
CA LEU A 258 4.82 -0.05 -6.46
C LEU A 258 5.50 1.20 -5.90
N ASP A 259 6.65 1.54 -6.45
CA ASP A 259 7.41 2.73 -6.06
C ASP A 259 7.89 3.45 -7.31
N MET A 260 8.20 4.75 -7.21
CA MET A 260 8.65 5.55 -8.35
C MET A 260 10.07 5.17 -8.78
N GLN A 261 10.82 4.51 -7.88
CA GLN A 261 12.19 4.11 -8.10
C GLN A 261 12.45 2.69 -7.59
N ARG A 262 13.45 2.04 -8.19
CA ARG A 262 13.95 0.76 -7.72
C ARG A 262 14.89 0.97 -6.53
N GLN A 263 14.53 0.44 -5.37
CA GLN A 263 15.26 0.63 -4.13
C GLN A 263 15.75 -0.72 -3.57
N TYR A 264 16.92 -0.73 -2.92
CA TYR A 264 17.49 -1.95 -2.37
C TYR A 264 16.57 -2.64 -1.35
N ARG A 265 15.96 -1.85 -0.45
CA ARG A 265 15.13 -2.39 0.64
C ARG A 265 13.85 -3.01 0.12
N THR A 266 13.14 -2.35 -0.78
CA THR A 266 11.94 -2.95 -1.41
C THR A 266 12.30 -4.18 -2.23
N GLU A 267 13.39 -4.15 -2.99
CA GLU A 267 13.84 -5.30 -3.76
C GLU A 267 14.17 -6.51 -2.88
N GLN A 268 14.93 -6.34 -1.80
CA GLN A 268 15.32 -7.46 -0.95
C GLN A 268 14.21 -7.89 -0.01
N ASN A 269 13.59 -6.94 0.70
CA ASN A 269 12.70 -7.22 1.82
C ASN A 269 11.25 -7.45 1.40
N VAL A 270 10.86 -7.03 0.18
CA VAL A 270 9.52 -7.28 -0.35
C VAL A 270 9.58 -8.32 -1.46
N LEU A 271 10.41 -8.13 -2.48
CA LEU A 271 10.33 -8.93 -3.72
C LEU A 271 11.11 -10.23 -3.72
N ARG A 272 12.25 -10.30 -3.01
CA ARG A 272 13.16 -11.47 -3.08
C ARG A 272 13.08 -12.38 -1.87
N ARG A 273 13.33 -11.87 -0.65
CA ARG A 273 13.40 -12.70 0.56
C ARG A 273 12.06 -13.33 0.94
N PRO A 274 10.92 -12.61 0.88
CA PRO A 274 9.62 -13.18 1.25
C PRO A 274 9.18 -14.32 0.33
N THR A 275 9.45 -14.20 -0.97
CA THR A 275 9.03 -15.10 -2.05
C THR A 275 10.02 -16.24 -2.32
N ALA A 276 11.22 -16.21 -1.71
CA ALA A 276 12.30 -17.16 -1.97
C ALA A 276 11.92 -18.65 -1.78
N ALA A 277 10.93 -18.93 -0.93
CA ALA A 277 10.44 -20.27 -0.64
C ALA A 277 9.12 -20.61 -1.37
N GLY A 278 8.62 -19.73 -2.24
CA GLY A 278 7.41 -19.90 -3.03
C GLY A 278 6.57 -18.62 -3.15
N GLY A 279 5.96 -18.43 -4.32
CA GLY A 279 5.21 -17.23 -4.70
C GLY A 279 6.01 -16.32 -5.64
N ASP A 280 5.36 -15.26 -6.13
CA ASP A 280 5.93 -14.38 -7.16
C ASP A 280 6.15 -12.96 -6.63
N GLY A 281 7.25 -12.33 -7.06
CA GLY A 281 7.56 -10.93 -6.78
C GLY A 281 7.29 -10.04 -8.00
N TYR A 282 6.39 -9.07 -7.85
CA TYR A 282 5.97 -8.16 -8.91
C TYR A 282 6.54 -6.75 -8.73
N GLN A 283 7.12 -6.17 -9.77
CA GLN A 283 7.69 -4.81 -9.71
C GLN A 283 7.05 -3.91 -10.76
N LEU A 284 6.35 -2.86 -10.29
CA LEU A 284 5.79 -1.80 -11.11
C LEU A 284 6.42 -0.48 -10.68
N ILE A 285 7.27 0.09 -11.54
CA ILE A 285 7.98 1.34 -11.26
C ILE A 285 7.28 2.49 -11.97
N GLY A 286 6.99 3.55 -11.23
CA GLY A 286 6.40 4.79 -11.77
C GLY A 286 5.50 5.49 -10.77
N HIS A 287 4.95 6.62 -11.20
CA HIS A 287 4.08 7.49 -10.42
C HIS A 287 2.79 6.77 -9.98
N HIS A 288 2.42 6.94 -8.71
CA HIS A 288 1.30 6.22 -8.09
C HIS A 288 -0.04 6.62 -8.69
N GLU A 289 -0.21 7.90 -9.01
CA GLU A 289 -1.38 8.50 -9.67
C GLU A 289 -1.65 7.96 -11.08
N LEU A 290 -0.71 7.19 -11.64
CA LEU A 290 -0.90 6.44 -12.88
C LEU A 290 -0.95 4.93 -12.63
N ASN A 291 0.00 4.41 -11.85
CA ASN A 291 0.18 2.97 -11.68
C ASN A 291 -0.91 2.31 -10.83
N ILE A 292 -1.38 2.95 -9.76
CA ILE A 292 -2.43 2.37 -8.90
C ILE A 292 -3.78 2.36 -9.62
N PRO A 293 -4.25 3.43 -10.29
CA PRO A 293 -5.45 3.36 -11.11
C PRO A 293 -5.35 2.31 -12.22
N LEU A 294 -4.20 2.21 -12.89
CA LEU A 294 -3.97 1.19 -13.93
C LEU A 294 -4.03 -0.23 -13.36
N LEU A 295 -3.46 -0.46 -12.17
CA LEU A 295 -3.57 -1.75 -11.47
C LEU A 295 -5.01 -2.05 -11.04
N ALA A 296 -5.73 -1.06 -10.49
CA ALA A 296 -7.13 -1.22 -10.13
C ALA A 296 -7.99 -1.63 -11.34
N ALA A 297 -7.82 -0.94 -12.47
CA ALA A 297 -8.49 -1.31 -13.72
C ALA A 297 -8.12 -2.73 -14.19
N ALA A 298 -6.85 -3.13 -14.07
CA ALA A 298 -6.41 -4.47 -14.41
C ALA A 298 -7.00 -5.54 -13.48
N ILE A 299 -7.14 -5.26 -12.18
CA ILE A 299 -7.77 -6.16 -11.20
C ILE A 299 -9.25 -6.36 -11.56
N GLU A 300 -10.00 -5.28 -11.74
CA GLU A 300 -11.43 -5.34 -12.06
C GLU A 300 -11.69 -6.04 -13.40
N HIS A 301 -10.88 -5.75 -14.43
CA HIS A 301 -10.94 -6.45 -15.72
C HIS A 301 -10.64 -7.95 -15.57
N THR A 302 -9.63 -8.31 -14.78
CA THR A 302 -9.26 -9.71 -14.53
C THR A 302 -10.31 -10.45 -13.69
N ALA A 303 -11.00 -9.76 -12.79
CA ALA A 303 -12.05 -10.34 -11.95
C ALA A 303 -13.37 -10.57 -12.71
N GLY A 304 -13.63 -9.77 -13.74
CA GLY A 304 -14.82 -9.90 -14.61
C GLY A 304 -14.64 -10.84 -15.81
N SER A 305 -13.42 -11.31 -16.08
CA SER A 305 -13.07 -12.22 -17.19
C SER A 305 -13.15 -13.68 -16.77
#